data_AF-A0A9D6JHT2-F1
#
_entry.id   AF-A0A9D6JHT2-F1
#
_cell.length_a   1.000
_cell.length_b   1.000
_cell.length_c   1.000
_cell.angle_alpha   90.00
_cell.angle_beta   90.00
_cell.angle_gamma   90.00
#
_symmetry.space_group_name_H-M   'P 1'
#
loop_
_entity.id
_entity.type
_entity.pdbx_description
1 polymer ?
#
loop_
_entity_poly.entity_id
_entity_poly.type
_entity_poly.pdbx_seq_one_letter_code
_entity_poly.pdbx_strand_id
1 'polypeptide(L)'
;MRLLEITAIGIRLFGILLFLKLLNDVTGWLTVYGPGYASGDKLEINSLVILLYCIPLVLSLVFIKFPVSIAKLIVPVTSSSSPELESDGKTIQYAGLTLLGVYVLTYAIPNLVYYVISIFIIVNSRADLGESQYSYVINLISTLVELGIGVYLILGVNGLVKFISKLRNRILD
;
A
#
# COMPACT_ATOMS: atom_id res chain seq x y z
N MET A 1 6.26 -24.06 4.85
CA MET A 1 7.54 -23.32 4.74
C MET A 1 7.58 -22.43 3.49
N ARG A 2 7.37 -22.96 2.28
CA ARG A 2 7.42 -22.17 1.03
C ARG A 2 6.45 -20.99 0.91
N LEU A 3 5.20 -21.11 1.37
CA LEU A 3 4.23 -20.00 1.32
C LEU A 3 4.68 -18.80 2.19
N LEU A 4 5.18 -19.07 3.40
CA LEU A 4 5.69 -18.05 4.29
C LEU A 4 6.88 -17.30 3.67
N GLU A 5 7.78 -18.04 3.02
CA GLU A 5 8.94 -17.48 2.31
C GLU A 5 8.50 -16.57 1.15
N ILE A 6 7.57 -17.03 0.33
CA ILE A 6 7.02 -16.24 -0.80
C ILE A 6 6.33 -14.98 -0.30
N THR A 7 5.49 -15.09 0.74
CA THR A 7 4.83 -13.92 1.36
C THR A 7 5.84 -12.96 1.98
N ALA A 8 6.88 -13.46 2.64
CA ALA A 8 7.94 -12.63 3.20
C ALA A 8 8.72 -11.88 2.10
N ILE A 9 9.01 -12.53 0.97
CA ILE A 9 9.62 -11.86 -0.19
C ILE A 9 8.70 -10.75 -0.70
N GLY A 10 7.40 -11.02 -0.84
CA GLY A 10 6.41 -10.02 -1.24
C GLY A 10 6.36 -8.80 -0.31
N ILE A 11 6.36 -9.02 1.00
CA ILE A 11 6.39 -7.95 2.02
C ILE A 11 7.69 -7.15 1.95
N ARG A 12 8.83 -7.81 1.72
CA ARG A 12 10.11 -7.11 1.60
C ARG A 12 10.14 -6.21 0.36
N LEU A 13 9.69 -6.73 -0.78
CA LEU A 13 9.58 -5.96 -2.03
C LEU A 13 8.60 -4.80 -1.86
N PHE A 14 7.46 -5.03 -1.22
CA PHE A 14 6.51 -3.98 -0.86
C PHE A 14 7.18 -2.86 -0.07
N GLY A 15 7.90 -3.22 1.00
CA GLY A 15 8.60 -2.24 1.83
C GLY A 15 9.63 -1.42 1.04
N ILE A 16 10.41 -2.06 0.15
CA ILE A 16 11.39 -1.37 -0.70
C ILE A 16 10.69 -0.38 -1.65
N LEU A 17 9.67 -0.83 -2.37
CA LEU A 17 8.97 0.01 -3.33
C LEU A 17 8.25 1.17 -2.64
N LEU A 18 7.60 0.90 -1.51
CA LEU A 18 6.93 1.91 -0.69
C LEU A 18 7.94 2.96 -0.19
N PHE A 19 9.11 2.52 0.30
CA PHE A 19 10.17 3.43 0.74
C PHE A 19 10.64 4.35 -0.38
N LEU A 20 10.96 3.79 -1.56
CA LEU A 20 11.42 4.56 -2.71
C LEU A 20 10.37 5.57 -3.19
N LYS A 21 9.10 5.15 -3.25
CA LYS A 21 8.00 6.01 -3.66
C LYS A 21 7.77 7.17 -2.69
N LEU A 22 7.75 6.88 -1.38
CA LEU A 22 7.61 7.91 -0.35
C LEU A 22 8.78 8.89 -0.35
N LEU A 23 10.01 8.41 -0.55
CA LEU A 23 11.19 9.27 -0.62
C LEU A 23 11.11 10.22 -1.83
N ASN A 24 10.66 9.71 -2.98
CA ASN A 24 10.41 10.54 -4.16
C ASN A 24 9.31 11.59 -3.91
N ASP A 25 8.19 11.19 -3.32
CA ASP A 25 7.06 12.09 -3.05
C ASP A 25 7.45 13.19 -2.03
N VAL A 26 8.22 12.85 -0.98
CA VAL A 26 8.74 13.85 -0.02
C VAL A 26 9.64 14.87 -0.71
N THR A 27 10.52 14.43 -1.62
CA THR A 27 11.38 15.37 -2.36
C THR A 27 10.58 16.30 -3.26
N GLY A 28 9.55 15.79 -3.95
CA GLY A 28 8.64 16.62 -4.75
C GLY A 28 7.85 17.62 -3.90
N TRP A 29 7.46 17.21 -2.69
CA TRP A 29 6.75 18.10 -1.78
C TRP A 29 7.66 19.24 -1.28
N LEU A 30 8.88 18.92 -0.88
CA LEU A 30 9.84 19.92 -0.39
C LEU A 30 10.22 20.95 -1.45
N THR A 31 10.29 20.58 -2.72
CA THR A 31 10.64 21.53 -3.80
C THR A 31 9.50 22.48 -4.13
N VAL A 32 8.26 21.98 -4.17
CA VAL A 32 7.08 22.78 -4.51
C VAL A 32 6.64 23.66 -3.34
N TYR A 33 6.63 23.10 -2.13
CA TYR A 33 6.03 23.75 -0.96
C TYR A 33 7.06 24.28 0.02
N GLY A 34 8.22 23.64 0.16
CA GLY A 34 9.26 24.02 1.13
C GLY A 34 9.59 25.52 1.18
N PRO A 35 9.78 26.22 0.05
CA PRO A 35 10.09 27.66 0.06
C PRO A 35 8.97 28.55 0.63
N GLY A 36 7.70 28.17 0.42
CA GLY A 36 6.54 28.95 0.87
C GLY A 36 6.16 28.75 2.35
N TYR A 37 6.61 27.64 2.96
CA TYR A 37 6.36 27.33 4.38
C TYR A 37 7.56 27.62 5.29
N ALA A 38 8.76 27.86 4.73
CA ALA A 38 9.97 28.22 5.47
C ALA A 38 10.00 29.67 5.99
N SER A 39 9.09 30.53 5.52
CA SER A 39 8.97 31.95 5.91
C SER A 39 8.31 32.19 7.28
N GLY A 40 7.97 31.14 8.03
CA GLY A 40 7.59 31.22 9.45
C GLY A 40 6.08 31.25 9.74
N ASP A 41 5.24 31.67 8.80
CA ASP A 41 3.80 31.83 9.05
C ASP A 41 2.99 30.52 9.18
N LYS A 42 3.61 29.36 8.89
CA LYS A 42 2.90 28.07 8.77
C LYS A 42 3.69 26.86 9.29
N LEU A 43 4.47 27.06 10.36
CA LEU A 43 5.27 26.02 11.03
C LEU A 43 4.45 24.76 11.40
N GLU A 44 3.20 24.94 11.84
CA GLU A 44 2.31 23.84 12.23
C GLU A 44 2.00 22.91 11.05
N ILE A 45 1.72 23.47 9.87
CA ILE A 45 1.41 22.70 8.65
C ILE A 45 2.63 21.89 8.22
N ASN A 46 3.82 22.50 8.25
CA ASN A 46 5.06 21.82 7.88
C ASN A 46 5.37 20.64 8.83
N SER A 47 5.16 20.82 10.14
CA SER A 47 5.37 19.75 11.12
C SER A 47 4.42 18.56 10.93
N LEU A 48 3.15 18.82 10.60
CA LEU A 48 2.15 17.79 10.33
C LEU A 48 2.46 17.00 9.06
N VAL A 49 2.94 17.68 8.02
CA VAL A 49 3.37 17.04 6.76
C VAL A 49 4.53 16.09 6.99
N ILE A 50 5.56 16.55 7.70
CA ILE A 50 6.72 15.72 8.06
C ILE A 50 6.24 14.49 8.83
N LEU A 51 5.37 14.68 9.82
CA LEU A 51 4.82 13.58 10.62
C LEU A 51 4.07 12.55 9.74
N LEU A 52 3.21 13.00 8.84
CA LEU A 52 2.40 12.13 7.97
C LEU A 52 3.24 11.33 6.96
N TYR A 53 4.37 11.86 6.50
CA TYR A 53 5.31 11.10 5.67
C TYR A 53 6.25 10.22 6.49
N CYS A 54 6.65 10.63 7.70
CA CYS A 54 7.53 9.83 8.56
C CYS A 54 6.91 8.48 8.96
N ILE A 55 5.61 8.44 9.28
CA ILE A 55 4.93 7.20 9.69
C ILE A 55 5.03 6.08 8.63
N PRO A 56 4.56 6.27 7.37
CA PRO A 56 4.64 5.25 6.34
C PRO A 56 6.07 4.94 5.91
N LEU A 57 6.99 5.90 6.05
CA LEU A 57 8.42 5.71 5.77
C LEU A 57 9.06 4.80 6.83
N VAL A 58 8.74 4.98 8.11
CA VAL A 58 9.16 4.05 9.18
C VAL A 58 8.51 2.68 8.98
N LEU A 59 7.23 2.61 8.63
CA LEU A 59 6.55 1.33 8.33
C LEU A 59 7.22 0.59 7.18
N SER A 60 7.63 1.30 6.13
CA SER A 60 8.35 0.69 5.00
C SER A 60 9.68 0.06 5.46
N LEU A 61 10.43 0.72 6.35
CA LEU A 61 11.65 0.15 6.94
C LEU A 61 11.36 -1.08 7.81
N VAL A 62 10.24 -1.08 8.52
CA VAL A 62 9.77 -2.25 9.29
C VAL A 62 9.44 -3.42 8.36
N PHE A 63 8.76 -3.19 7.23
CA PHE A 63 8.50 -4.22 6.21
C PHE A 63 9.80 -4.78 5.60
N ILE A 64 10.80 -3.92 5.38
CA ILE A 64 12.11 -4.34 4.85
C ILE A 64 12.90 -5.17 5.87
N LYS A 65 12.90 -4.75 7.14
CA LYS A 65 13.72 -5.36 8.21
C LYS A 65 13.09 -6.63 8.79
N PHE A 66 11.76 -6.69 8.87
CA PHE A 66 11.03 -7.79 9.51
C PHE A 66 9.98 -8.46 8.60
N PRO A 67 10.31 -8.80 7.34
CA PRO A 67 9.33 -9.33 6.40
C PRO A 67 8.72 -10.66 6.85
N VAL A 68 9.53 -11.54 7.46
CA VAL A 68 9.08 -12.85 7.93
C VAL A 68 8.15 -12.73 9.14
N SER A 69 8.43 -11.81 10.06
CA SER A 69 7.58 -11.59 11.24
C SER A 69 6.18 -11.12 10.83
N ILE A 70 6.12 -10.27 9.81
CA ILE A 70 4.87 -9.72 9.27
C ILE A 70 4.15 -10.77 8.43
N ALA A 71 4.89 -11.57 7.66
CA ALA A 71 4.33 -12.72 6.95
C ALA A 71 3.65 -13.70 7.90
N LYS A 72 4.24 -13.96 9.08
CA LYS A 72 3.63 -14.82 10.11
C LYS A 72 2.33 -14.26 10.68
N LEU A 73 2.13 -12.94 10.67
CA LEU A 73 0.89 -12.30 11.13
C LEU A 73 -0.24 -12.48 10.11
N ILE A 74 0.10 -12.47 8.82
CA ILE A 74 -0.85 -12.52 7.70
C ILE A 74 -1.17 -13.97 7.31
N VAL A 75 -0.17 -14.85 7.34
CA VAL A 75 -0.34 -16.26 7.00
C VAL A 75 -0.96 -16.98 8.19
N PRO A 76 -2.15 -17.59 8.04
CA PRO A 76 -2.78 -18.33 9.12
C PRO A 76 -1.84 -19.44 9.61
N VAL A 77 -1.71 -19.58 10.94
CA VAL A 77 -0.93 -20.64 11.58
C VAL A 77 -1.67 -21.97 11.37
N THR A 78 -1.60 -22.54 10.17
CA THR A 78 -2.17 -23.85 9.90
C THR A 78 -1.28 -24.90 10.54
N SER A 79 -1.72 -25.45 11.66
CA SER A 79 -1.17 -26.59 12.39
C SER A 79 -1.45 -27.93 11.70
N SER A 80 -1.36 -27.97 10.38
CA SER A 80 -1.50 -29.20 9.61
C SER A 80 -0.31 -29.27 8.66
N SER A 81 0.40 -30.38 8.78
CA SER A 81 1.19 -31.04 7.73
C SER A 81 1.19 -30.27 6.42
N SER A 82 2.40 -29.87 5.99
CA SER A 82 2.72 -29.48 4.61
C SER A 82 1.59 -29.89 3.67
N PRO A 83 0.84 -28.96 3.07
CA PRO A 83 0.07 -29.32 1.90
C PRO A 83 1.13 -29.80 0.92
N GLU A 84 1.23 -31.12 0.76
CA GLU A 84 1.78 -31.67 -0.45
C GLU A 84 1.16 -30.86 -1.59
N LEU A 85 2.02 -30.35 -2.46
CA LEU A 85 1.66 -29.50 -3.57
C LEU A 85 0.71 -30.27 -4.50
N GLU A 86 -0.56 -30.37 -4.15
CA GLU A 86 -1.61 -30.62 -5.12
C GLU A 86 -1.77 -29.35 -5.95
N SER A 87 -1.10 -29.38 -7.10
CA SER A 87 -1.16 -28.43 -8.21
C SER A 87 -0.37 -27.13 -8.00
N ASP A 88 0.83 -27.12 -8.59
CA ASP A 88 1.71 -25.98 -8.88
C ASP A 88 0.96 -24.68 -9.26
N GLY A 89 -0.18 -24.78 -9.95
CA GLY A 89 -0.99 -23.65 -10.37
C GLY A 89 -1.66 -22.85 -9.23
N LYS A 90 -2.04 -23.48 -8.11
CA LYS A 90 -2.67 -22.76 -6.99
C LYS A 90 -1.66 -21.87 -6.28
N THR A 91 -0.46 -22.37 -5.99
CA THR A 91 0.60 -21.62 -5.31
C THR A 91 1.00 -20.37 -6.10
N ILE A 92 1.08 -20.47 -7.43
CA ILE A 92 1.36 -19.33 -8.32
C ILE A 92 0.22 -18.30 -8.25
N GLN A 93 -1.05 -18.74 -8.22
CA GLN A 93 -2.19 -17.83 -8.06
C GLN A 93 -2.16 -17.09 -6.71
N TYR A 94 -1.84 -17.79 -5.62
CA TYR A 94 -1.67 -17.17 -4.31
C TYR A 94 -0.57 -16.09 -4.32
N ALA A 95 0.59 -16.42 -4.89
CA ALA A 95 1.71 -15.51 -5.00
C ALA A 95 1.38 -14.29 -5.88
N GLY A 96 0.76 -14.52 -7.03
CA GLY A 96 0.38 -13.46 -7.98
C GLY A 96 -0.64 -12.48 -7.42
N LEU A 97 -1.71 -12.97 -6.77
CA LEU A 97 -2.72 -12.11 -6.14
C LEU A 97 -2.14 -11.30 -4.98
N THR A 98 -1.25 -11.92 -4.19
CA THR A 98 -0.56 -11.23 -3.09
C THR A 98 0.35 -10.13 -3.62
N LEU A 99 1.15 -10.40 -4.65
CA LEU A 99 2.02 -9.41 -5.30
C LEU A 99 1.21 -8.27 -5.93
N LEU A 100 0.07 -8.56 -6.53
CA LEU A 100 -0.80 -7.55 -7.12
C LEU A 100 -1.42 -6.64 -6.05
N GLY A 101 -1.89 -7.22 -4.93
CA GLY A 101 -2.36 -6.43 -3.79
C GLY A 101 -1.26 -5.53 -3.20
N VAL A 102 -0.06 -6.08 -3.03
CA VAL A 102 1.15 -5.34 -2.62
C VAL A 102 1.45 -4.18 -3.57
N TYR A 103 1.38 -4.43 -4.88
CA TYR A 103 1.60 -3.40 -5.89
C TYR A 103 0.56 -2.27 -5.75
N VAL A 104 -0.73 -2.59 -5.67
CA VAL A 104 -1.80 -1.58 -5.50
C VAL A 104 -1.57 -0.75 -4.23
N LEU A 105 -1.24 -1.38 -3.11
CA LEU A 105 -0.97 -0.68 -1.84
C LEU A 105 0.25 0.24 -1.91
N THR A 106 1.24 -0.09 -2.75
CA THR A 106 2.46 0.70 -2.91
C THR A 106 2.15 2.09 -3.45
N TYR A 107 1.12 2.22 -4.29
CA TYR A 107 0.66 3.51 -4.83
C TYR A 107 -0.43 4.13 -3.96
N ALA A 108 -1.35 3.32 -3.44
CA ALA A 108 -2.48 3.84 -2.69
C ALA A 108 -2.07 4.49 -1.36
N ILE A 109 -1.05 3.94 -0.66
CA ILE A 109 -0.60 4.52 0.62
C ILE A 109 0.05 5.92 0.44
N PRO A 110 1.04 6.12 -0.45
CA PRO A 110 1.60 7.45 -0.70
C PRO A 110 0.55 8.44 -1.23
N ASN A 111 -0.34 7.99 -2.13
CA ASN A 111 -1.43 8.82 -2.64
C ASN A 111 -2.37 9.27 -1.51
N LEU A 112 -2.68 8.39 -0.56
CA LEU A 112 -3.53 8.73 0.58
C LEU A 112 -2.89 9.86 1.40
N VAL A 113 -1.60 9.72 1.70
CA VAL A 113 -0.83 10.74 2.44
C VAL A 113 -0.85 12.07 1.69
N TYR A 114 -0.57 12.03 0.38
CA TYR A 114 -0.56 13.21 -0.47
C TYR A 114 -1.91 13.93 -0.50
N TYR A 115 -3.01 13.21 -0.74
CA TYR A 115 -4.35 13.82 -0.83
C TYR A 115 -4.84 14.36 0.52
N VAL A 116 -4.56 13.65 1.62
CA VAL A 116 -4.88 14.11 2.97
C VAL A 116 -4.15 15.42 3.28
N ILE A 117 -2.85 15.49 2.98
CA ILE A 117 -2.04 16.70 3.15
C ILE A 117 -2.57 17.84 2.27
N SER A 118 -2.86 17.57 1.01
CA SER A 118 -3.33 18.57 0.05
C SER A 118 -4.66 19.18 0.49
N ILE A 119 -5.62 18.36 0.93
CA ILE A 119 -6.90 18.84 1.47
C ILE A 119 -6.69 19.67 2.72
N PHE A 120 -5.83 19.22 3.65
CA PHE A 120 -5.52 19.97 4.86
C PHE A 120 -4.93 21.35 4.54
N ILE A 121 -4.05 21.44 3.55
CA ILE A 121 -3.48 22.70 3.08
C ILE A 121 -4.56 23.60 2.46
N ILE A 122 -5.38 23.08 1.55
CA ILE A 122 -6.44 23.86 0.89
C ILE A 122 -7.38 24.48 1.93
N VAL A 123 -7.80 23.68 2.92
CA VAL A 123 -8.74 24.11 3.97
C VAL A 123 -8.13 25.17 4.89
N ASN A 124 -6.88 24.97 5.34
CA ASN A 124 -6.27 25.85 6.36
C ASN A 124 -5.51 27.04 5.78
N SER A 125 -5.02 26.93 4.54
CA SER A 125 -4.18 27.96 3.92
C SER A 125 -4.86 28.73 2.79
N ARG A 126 -6.06 28.30 2.34
CA ARG A 126 -6.70 28.77 1.09
C ARG A 126 -5.72 28.81 -0.10
N ALA A 127 -4.75 27.90 -0.08
CA ALA A 127 -3.73 27.83 -1.12
C ALA A 127 -4.38 27.24 -2.38
N ASP A 128 -4.15 27.90 -3.51
CA ASP A 128 -4.48 27.33 -4.81
C ASP A 128 -3.37 26.34 -5.19
N LEU A 129 -3.74 25.06 -5.25
CA LEU A 129 -2.84 23.97 -5.61
C LEU A 129 -2.93 23.61 -7.10
N GLY A 130 -3.64 24.43 -7.91
CA GLY A 130 -3.75 24.26 -9.36
C GLY A 130 -4.81 23.28 -9.83
N GLU A 131 -5.48 22.58 -8.91
CA GLU A 131 -6.63 21.71 -9.19
C GLU A 131 -7.88 22.13 -8.40
N SER A 132 -9.06 21.77 -8.92
CA SER A 132 -10.32 22.01 -8.21
C SER A 132 -10.34 21.26 -6.87
N GLN A 133 -10.91 21.89 -5.83
CA GLN A 133 -11.05 21.26 -4.51
C GLN A 133 -11.81 19.92 -4.57
N TYR A 134 -12.77 19.81 -5.49
CA TYR A 134 -13.52 18.57 -5.73
C TYR A 134 -12.65 17.44 -6.30
N SER A 135 -11.64 17.76 -7.11
CA SER A 135 -10.69 16.77 -7.65
C SER A 135 -9.97 16.03 -6.53
N TYR A 136 -9.47 16.76 -5.53
CA TYR A 136 -8.78 16.17 -4.37
C TYR A 136 -9.66 15.20 -3.58
N VAL A 137 -10.94 15.55 -3.38
CA VAL A 137 -11.88 14.67 -2.66
C VAL A 137 -12.21 13.42 -3.46
N ILE A 138 -12.44 13.55 -4.78
CA ILE A 138 -12.70 12.41 -5.66
C ILE A 138 -11.50 11.47 -5.69
N ASN A 139 -10.29 12.01 -5.84
CA ASN A 139 -9.07 11.22 -5.86
C ASN A 139 -8.78 10.57 -4.51
N LEU A 140 -9.11 11.24 -3.39
CA LEU A 140 -9.04 10.64 -2.06
C LEU A 140 -9.97 9.42 -1.96
N ILE A 141 -11.23 9.56 -2.40
CA ILE A 141 -12.20 8.45 -2.41
C ILE A 141 -11.70 7.31 -3.30
N SER A 142 -11.20 7.60 -4.51
CA SER A 142 -10.60 6.59 -5.39
C SER A 142 -9.44 5.85 -4.70
N THR A 143 -8.58 6.60 -4.01
CA THR A 143 -7.45 6.04 -3.27
C THR A 143 -7.90 5.13 -2.11
N LEU A 144 -8.99 5.48 -1.42
CA LEU A 144 -9.58 4.61 -0.40
C LEU A 144 -10.13 3.31 -0.99
N VAL A 145 -10.72 3.38 -2.19
CA VAL A 145 -11.16 2.19 -2.93
C VAL A 145 -9.96 1.32 -3.34
N GLU A 146 -8.89 1.92 -3.86
CA GLU A 146 -7.64 1.22 -4.20
C GLU A 146 -7.02 0.55 -2.97
N LEU A 147 -6.99 1.23 -1.82
CA LEU A 147 -6.57 0.66 -0.55
C LEU A 147 -7.42 -0.56 -0.16
N GLY A 148 -8.75 -0.44 -0.26
CA GLY A 148 -9.67 -1.53 -0.01
C GLY A 148 -9.41 -2.73 -0.92
N ILE A 149 -9.20 -2.49 -2.22
CA ILE A 149 -8.87 -3.52 -3.21
C ILE A 149 -7.53 -4.18 -2.88
N GLY A 150 -6.49 -3.39 -2.60
CA GLY A 150 -5.16 -3.90 -2.26
C GLY A 150 -5.16 -4.78 -1.01
N VAL A 151 -5.85 -4.34 0.06
CA VAL A 151 -6.02 -5.13 1.30
C VAL A 151 -6.83 -6.39 1.03
N TYR A 152 -7.92 -6.29 0.28
CA TYR A 152 -8.76 -7.43 -0.08
C TYR A 152 -8.00 -8.48 -0.90
N LEU A 153 -7.13 -8.05 -1.82
CA LEU A 153 -6.29 -8.95 -2.59
C LEU A 153 -5.24 -9.69 -1.75
N ILE A 154 -4.81 -9.15 -0.60
CA ILE A 154 -3.85 -9.80 0.30
C ILE A 154 -4.56 -10.72 1.30
N LEU A 155 -5.67 -10.27 1.90
CA LEU A 155 -6.36 -11.03 2.95
C LEU A 155 -7.42 -12.01 2.39
N GLY A 156 -8.02 -11.68 1.25
CA GLY A 156 -9.09 -12.43 0.60
C GLY A 156 -8.63 -13.53 -0.36
N VAL A 157 -7.32 -13.82 -0.43
CA VAL A 157 -6.76 -14.73 -1.44
C VAL A 157 -7.43 -16.10 -1.43
N ASN A 158 -7.76 -16.64 -0.25
CA ASN A 158 -8.45 -17.94 -0.12
C ASN A 158 -9.83 -17.94 -0.81
N GLY A 159 -10.55 -16.83 -0.78
CA GLY A 159 -11.86 -16.67 -1.43
C GLY A 159 -11.72 -16.52 -2.94
N LEU A 160 -10.74 -15.72 -3.38
CA LEU A 160 -10.47 -15.48 -4.80
C LEU A 160 -9.96 -16.74 -5.52
N VAL A 161 -9.04 -17.49 -4.91
CA VAL A 161 -8.53 -18.74 -5.51
C VAL A 161 -9.66 -19.78 -5.62
N LYS A 162 -10.55 -19.89 -4.62
CA LYS A 162 -11.74 -20.75 -4.70
C LYS A 162 -12.67 -20.32 -5.85
N PHE A 163 -12.92 -19.02 -5.99
CA PHE A 163 -13.77 -18.50 -7.07
C PHE A 163 -13.17 -18.75 -8.46
N ILE A 164 -11.89 -18.46 -8.65
CA ILE A 164 -11.16 -18.70 -9.91
C ILE A 164 -11.14 -20.19 -10.25
N SER A 165 -10.88 -21.07 -9.26
CA SER A 165 -10.90 -22.51 -9.49
C SER A 165 -12.30 -23.02 -9.88
N LYS A 166 -13.36 -22.45 -9.31
CA LYS A 166 -14.76 -22.79 -9.64
C LYS A 166 -15.13 -22.33 -11.05
N LEU A 167 -14.69 -21.15 -11.46
CA LEU A 167 -14.87 -20.67 -12.84
C LEU A 167 -14.10 -21.51 -13.85
N ARG A 168 -12.85 -21.84 -13.56
CA ARG A 168 -12.02 -22.68 -14.44
C ARG A 168 -12.66 -24.04 -14.67
N ASN A 169 -13.15 -24.69 -13.62
CA ASN A 169 -13.80 -25.99 -13.75
C ASN A 169 -15.10 -25.90 -14.56
N ARG A 170 -15.80 -24.75 -14.54
CA ARG A 170 -17.04 -24.53 -15.30
C ARG A 170 -16.84 -24.22 -16.79
N ILE A 171 -15.62 -23.89 -17.20
CA ILE A 171 -15.26 -23.58 -18.60
C ILE A 171 -14.69 -24.83 -19.29
N LEU A 172 -14.27 -25.84 -18.52
CA LEU A 172 -13.69 -27.09 -19.02
C LEU A 172 -14.73 -28.24 -19.11
N ASP A 173 -15.96 -28.01 -18.64
CA ASP A 173 -17.16 -28.84 -18.86
C ASP A 173 -17.98 -28.27 -20.03
#